data_AF-A0A4Q4UBJ3-F1
#
_entry.id   AF-A0A4Q4UBJ3-F1
#
_cell.length_a   1.000
_cell.length_b   1.000
_cell.length_c   1.000
_cell.angle_alpha   90.00
_cell.angle_beta   90.00
_cell.angle_gamma   90.00
#
_symmetry.space_group_name_H-M   'P 1'
#
loop_
_entity.id
_entity.type
_entity.pdbx_description
1 polymer ?
#
loop_
_entity_poly.entity_id
_entity_poly.type
_entity_poly.pdbx_seq_one_letter_code
_entity_poly.pdbx_strand_id
1 'polypeptide(L)'
;MTRKLKHHEQKLLRKVDFITWKQDNDHRDAAVRRRYMIQKPEDYNKYNRLCGVSSYYDTIAHASARERSTGSSQRQSLRQLAHRLSLLPPDNPVRRKTEKLLLDKLYDMGILSSASKLSSVENNVTVSAFARRRLPVVMTRLRMAEHLKAAVTMIEQGHVRVGTEVITDPAFLVTRSMEPSPAEACASWLLQKALKASFPSMFKERPINSRQDFVTWAPGSKIKRNIMKYRDKLDDFELL
;
A
#
# COMPACT_ATOMS: atom_id res chain seq x y z
N MET A 1 6.50 -34.67 -1.80
CA MET A 1 7.88 -34.29 -1.43
C MET A 1 8.82 -35.37 -1.91
N THR A 2 9.93 -35.02 -2.55
CA THR A 2 10.98 -35.95 -2.99
C THR A 2 11.87 -36.37 -1.83
N ARG A 3 12.41 -37.59 -1.85
CA ARG A 3 13.39 -38.05 -0.85
C ARG A 3 14.65 -37.20 -0.88
N LYS A 4 15.36 -37.13 0.25
CA LYS A 4 16.70 -36.49 0.31
C LYS A 4 17.70 -37.28 -0.55
N LEU A 5 18.46 -36.58 -1.38
CA LEU A 5 19.49 -37.16 -2.23
C LEU A 5 20.74 -37.53 -1.41
N LYS A 6 21.39 -38.64 -1.77
CA LYS A 6 22.71 -39.02 -1.23
C LYS A 6 23.80 -38.11 -1.80
N HIS A 7 24.96 -38.04 -1.15
CA HIS A 7 26.06 -37.15 -1.55
C HIS A 7 26.49 -37.29 -3.03
N HIS A 8 26.61 -38.52 -3.54
CA HIS A 8 26.97 -38.76 -4.95
C HIS A 8 25.86 -38.33 -5.92
N GLU A 9 24.59 -38.51 -5.56
CA GLU A 9 23.44 -38.11 -6.37
C GLU A 9 23.34 -36.58 -6.44
N GLN A 10 23.55 -35.88 -5.32
CA GLN A 10 23.56 -34.41 -5.27
C GLN A 10 24.73 -33.81 -6.06
N LYS A 11 25.88 -34.51 -6.10
CA LYS A 11 27.03 -34.09 -6.91
C LYS A 11 26.73 -34.14 -8.41
N LEU A 12 25.92 -35.09 -8.87
CA LEU A 12 25.45 -35.20 -10.25
C LEU A 12 24.30 -34.22 -10.55
N LEU A 13 23.36 -34.08 -9.63
CA LEU A 13 22.10 -33.35 -9.80
C LEU A 13 22.14 -31.93 -9.19
N ARG A 14 23.26 -31.20 -9.35
CA ARG A 14 23.46 -29.88 -8.72
C ARG A 14 22.50 -28.78 -9.17
N LYS A 15 21.91 -28.91 -10.36
CA LYS A 15 20.99 -27.92 -10.96
C LYS A 15 19.52 -28.36 -10.89
N VAL A 16 19.25 -29.53 -10.31
CA VAL A 16 17.91 -30.13 -10.33
C VAL A 16 17.21 -29.78 -9.02
N ASP A 17 16.38 -28.75 -9.09
CA ASP A 17 15.46 -28.38 -8.03
C ASP A 17 14.04 -28.32 -8.60
N PHE A 18 13.14 -29.16 -8.09
CA PHE A 18 11.74 -29.20 -8.55
C PHE A 18 10.89 -28.06 -7.98
N ILE A 19 11.39 -27.36 -6.95
CA ILE A 19 10.64 -26.32 -6.24
C ILE A 19 11.01 -24.94 -6.79
N THR A 20 12.30 -24.61 -6.85
CA THR A 20 12.79 -23.27 -7.20
C THR A 20 13.41 -23.25 -8.57
N TRP A 21 12.74 -22.61 -9.54
CA TRP A 21 13.31 -22.41 -10.87
C TRP A 21 13.89 -21.01 -10.98
N LYS A 22 14.89 -20.84 -11.87
CA LYS A 22 15.54 -19.53 -12.09
C LYS A 22 14.54 -18.43 -12.46
N GLN A 23 13.48 -18.78 -13.16
CA GLN A 23 12.43 -17.83 -13.56
C GLN A 23 11.54 -17.36 -12.41
N ASP A 24 11.47 -18.13 -11.31
CA ASP A 24 10.55 -17.85 -10.19
C ASP A 24 11.04 -16.71 -9.29
N ASN A 25 12.27 -16.22 -9.51
CA ASN A 25 12.90 -15.15 -8.72
C ASN A 25 12.73 -15.38 -7.21
N ASP A 26 13.15 -16.55 -6.73
CA ASP A 26 13.00 -16.99 -5.32
C ASP A 26 11.56 -16.95 -4.79
N HIS A 27 10.56 -17.16 -5.66
CA HIS A 27 9.15 -17.08 -5.32
C HIS A 27 8.77 -15.76 -4.63
N ARG A 28 9.44 -14.66 -5.00
CA ARG A 28 9.23 -13.35 -4.40
C ARG A 28 7.77 -12.90 -4.47
N ASP A 29 7.07 -13.21 -5.56
CA ASP A 29 5.63 -12.98 -5.70
C ASP A 29 4.85 -13.65 -4.55
N ALA A 30 5.02 -14.96 -4.41
CA ALA A 30 4.31 -15.73 -3.40
C ALA A 30 4.66 -15.29 -1.97
N ALA A 31 5.91 -14.88 -1.71
CA ALA A 31 6.31 -14.32 -0.43
C ALA A 31 5.62 -12.97 -0.13
N VAL A 32 5.58 -12.05 -1.10
CA VAL A 32 4.93 -10.74 -0.94
C VAL A 32 3.41 -10.88 -0.81
N ARG A 33 2.79 -11.73 -1.63
CA ARG A 33 1.35 -11.97 -1.58
C ARG A 33 0.91 -12.53 -0.24
N ARG A 34 1.64 -13.51 0.31
CA ARG A 34 1.36 -14.08 1.64
C ARG A 34 1.56 -13.05 2.75
N ARG A 35 2.61 -12.23 2.67
CA ARG A 35 2.91 -11.21 3.69
C ARG A 35 1.83 -10.13 3.79
N TYR A 36 1.29 -9.67 2.66
CA TYR A 36 0.31 -8.58 2.62
C TYR A 36 -1.12 -9.03 2.31
N MET A 37 -1.39 -10.34 2.35
CA MET A 37 -2.70 -10.92 2.05
C MET A 37 -3.29 -10.44 0.70
N ILE A 38 -2.47 -10.45 -0.34
CA ILE A 38 -2.91 -10.15 -1.71
C ILE A 38 -3.66 -11.37 -2.24
N GLN A 39 -4.99 -11.25 -2.40
CA GLN A 39 -5.84 -12.36 -2.84
C GLN A 39 -5.56 -12.78 -4.29
N LYS A 40 -5.61 -11.81 -5.22
CA LYS A 40 -5.46 -12.07 -6.66
C LYS A 40 -3.98 -11.98 -7.08
N PRO A 41 -3.42 -13.02 -7.74
CA PRO A 41 -2.08 -12.94 -8.32
C PRO A 41 -1.94 -11.79 -9.34
N GLU A 42 -3.00 -11.48 -10.09
CA GLU A 42 -2.96 -10.42 -11.10
C GLU A 42 -2.62 -9.05 -10.49
N ASP A 43 -3.02 -8.79 -9.25
CA ASP A 43 -2.77 -7.50 -8.60
C ASP A 43 -1.27 -7.29 -8.36
N TYR A 44 -0.54 -8.35 -7.97
CA TYR A 44 0.91 -8.29 -7.85
C TYR A 44 1.56 -7.97 -9.20
N ASN A 45 1.15 -8.65 -10.26
CA ASN A 45 1.70 -8.45 -11.61
C ASN A 45 1.43 -7.02 -12.11
N LYS A 46 0.24 -6.47 -11.86
CA LYS A 46 -0.10 -5.07 -12.17
C LYS A 46 0.83 -4.10 -11.43
N TYR A 47 1.04 -4.28 -10.13
CA TYR A 47 1.95 -3.43 -9.37
C TYR A 47 3.41 -3.56 -9.84
N ASN A 48 3.84 -4.77 -10.21
CA ASN A 48 5.18 -5.02 -10.71
C ASN A 48 5.43 -4.28 -12.04
N ARG A 49 4.44 -4.33 -12.94
CA ARG A 49 4.46 -3.60 -14.22
C ARG A 49 4.45 -2.08 -14.04
N LEU A 50 3.69 -1.56 -13.08
CA LEU A 50 3.69 -0.12 -12.74
C LEU A 50 5.05 0.33 -12.20
N CYS A 51 5.68 -0.49 -11.34
CA CYS A 51 7.02 -0.21 -10.82
C CYS A 51 8.07 -0.25 -11.94
N GLY A 52 7.88 -1.08 -12.97
CA GLY A 52 8.85 -1.23 -14.07
C GLY A 52 9.96 -2.22 -13.77
N VAL A 53 9.74 -3.17 -12.87
CA VAL A 53 10.67 -4.28 -12.64
C VAL A 53 10.39 -5.31 -13.74
N SER A 54 10.99 -5.10 -14.91
CA SER A 54 10.80 -5.98 -16.06
C SER A 54 11.27 -7.38 -15.71
N SER A 55 10.33 -8.31 -15.62
CA SER A 55 10.56 -9.72 -15.93
C SER A 55 10.88 -9.80 -17.43
N TYR A 56 11.82 -10.65 -17.82
CA TYR A 56 12.27 -10.87 -19.19
C TYR A 56 11.14 -11.34 -20.15
N TYR A 57 9.99 -11.75 -19.60
CA TYR A 57 8.82 -12.23 -20.34
C TYR A 57 7.76 -11.15 -20.66
N ASP A 58 7.76 -9.99 -19.99
CA ASP A 58 6.79 -8.91 -20.28
C ASP A 58 7.10 -8.19 -21.60
N THR A 59 8.37 -8.18 -22.01
CA THR A 59 8.82 -7.64 -23.30
C THR A 59 8.33 -8.45 -24.50
N ILE A 60 8.15 -9.77 -24.33
CA ILE A 60 7.73 -10.68 -25.41
C ILE A 60 6.22 -10.54 -25.70
N ALA A 61 5.39 -10.38 -24.67
CA ALA A 61 3.94 -10.18 -24.84
C ALA A 61 3.56 -8.82 -25.45
N HIS A 62 4.46 -7.84 -25.43
CA HIS A 62 4.25 -6.53 -26.06
C HIS A 62 4.82 -6.43 -27.48
N ALA A 63 5.77 -7.29 -27.85
CA ALA A 63 6.32 -7.32 -29.19
C ALA A 63 5.28 -7.78 -30.25
N SER A 64 4.31 -8.59 -29.85
CA SER A 64 3.21 -9.07 -30.70
C SER A 64 2.03 -8.09 -30.84
N ALA A 65 2.06 -6.93 -30.18
CA ALA A 65 0.99 -5.93 -30.21
C ALA A 65 1.35 -4.64 -31.00
N ARG A 66 2.15 -4.79 -32.06
CA ARG A 66 2.27 -3.81 -33.17
C ARG A 66 1.20 -4.21 -34.20
N GLU A 67 0.28 -3.40 -34.70
CA GLU A 67 0.15 -1.96 -34.89
C GLU A 67 -1.33 -1.62 -35.10
N ARG A 68 -1.78 -0.43 -34.65
CA ARG A 68 -2.56 0.50 -35.47
C ARG A 68 -2.77 1.87 -34.78
N SER A 69 -2.28 2.89 -35.48
CA SER A 69 -2.68 4.32 -35.50
C SER A 69 -2.60 5.22 -34.25
N THR A 70 -1.74 6.24 -34.41
CA THR A 70 -1.82 7.64 -33.96
C THR A 70 -1.75 7.95 -32.46
N GLY A 71 -0.63 8.57 -32.07
CA GLY A 71 -0.38 9.09 -30.72
C GLY A 71 0.22 8.04 -29.78
N SER A 72 1.49 7.68 -29.99
CA SER A 72 2.21 6.77 -29.09
C SER A 72 2.43 7.43 -27.72
N SER A 73 1.39 7.45 -26.88
CA SER A 73 1.55 7.50 -25.43
C SER A 73 2.27 6.21 -25.03
N GLN A 74 3.59 6.20 -25.16
CA GLN A 74 4.42 5.16 -24.56
C GLN A 74 4.07 5.14 -23.07
N ARG A 75 3.38 4.10 -22.62
CA ARG A 75 3.10 3.89 -21.19
C ARG A 75 4.45 3.57 -20.52
N GLN A 76 5.16 4.61 -20.10
CA GLN A 76 6.44 4.46 -19.40
C GLN A 76 6.15 3.99 -17.97
N SER A 77 6.86 2.95 -17.52
CA SER A 77 6.83 2.54 -16.11
C SER A 77 7.61 3.54 -15.23
N LEU A 78 7.32 3.58 -13.93
CA LEU A 78 7.88 4.58 -13.01
C LEU A 78 9.42 4.58 -12.99
N ARG A 79 10.06 3.40 -12.98
CA ARG A 79 11.52 3.28 -13.02
C ARG A 79 12.11 3.67 -14.38
N GLN A 80 11.45 3.30 -15.48
CA GLN A 80 11.91 3.69 -16.83
C GLN A 80 11.82 5.21 -17.03
N LEU A 81 10.77 5.84 -16.51
CA LEU A 81 10.65 7.29 -16.52
C LEU A 81 11.78 7.94 -15.71
N ALA A 82 12.06 7.45 -14.50
CA ALA A 82 13.16 7.96 -13.68
C ALA A 82 14.52 7.82 -14.37
N HIS A 83 14.79 6.67 -15.02
CA HIS A 83 16.00 6.46 -15.80
C HIS A 83 16.07 7.39 -17.02
N ARG A 84 14.96 7.61 -17.74
CA ARG A 84 14.95 8.57 -18.87
C ARG A 84 15.20 10.01 -18.39
N LEU A 85 14.70 10.37 -17.21
CA LEU A 85 14.96 11.67 -16.60
C LEU A 85 16.44 11.82 -16.18
N SER A 86 17.11 10.74 -15.76
CA SER A 86 18.53 10.80 -15.42
C SER A 86 19.43 10.98 -16.64
N LEU A 87 19.03 10.47 -17.81
CA LEU A 87 19.73 10.65 -19.08
C LEU A 87 19.63 12.08 -19.67
N LEU A 88 18.60 12.84 -19.31
CA LEU A 88 18.44 14.22 -19.79
C LEU A 88 19.47 15.16 -19.15
N PRO A 89 19.87 16.26 -19.80
CA PRO A 89 20.80 17.22 -19.20
C PRO A 89 20.18 17.91 -17.96
N PRO A 90 21.00 18.25 -16.93
CA PRO A 90 20.51 18.82 -15.66
C PRO A 90 19.93 20.24 -15.79
N ASP A 91 20.27 20.95 -16.86
CA ASP A 91 19.82 22.32 -17.10
C ASP A 91 18.43 22.41 -17.73
N ASN A 92 17.92 21.28 -18.25
CA ASN A 92 16.63 21.30 -18.93
C ASN A 92 15.48 21.60 -17.94
N PRO A 93 14.66 22.64 -18.21
CA PRO A 93 13.54 23.00 -17.33
C PRO A 93 12.47 21.91 -17.23
N VAL A 94 12.29 21.08 -18.28
CA VAL A 94 11.37 19.96 -18.28
C VAL A 94 11.81 18.90 -17.27
N ARG A 95 13.11 18.59 -17.21
CA ARG A 95 13.66 17.61 -16.26
C ARG A 95 13.31 18.01 -14.83
N ARG A 96 13.57 19.26 -14.44
CA ARG A 96 13.30 19.77 -13.08
C ARG A 96 11.81 19.76 -12.74
N LYS A 97 10.96 20.17 -13.68
CA LYS A 97 9.50 20.17 -13.50
C LYS A 97 8.96 18.74 -13.36
N THR A 98 9.34 17.83 -14.25
CA THR A 98 8.85 16.44 -14.23
C THR A 98 9.41 15.66 -13.04
N GLU A 99 10.67 15.89 -12.65
CA GLU A 99 11.25 15.31 -11.44
C GLU A 99 10.48 15.74 -10.19
N LYS A 100 10.20 17.04 -10.05
CA LYS A 100 9.40 17.57 -8.95
C LYS A 100 7.99 16.96 -8.93
N LEU A 101 7.29 16.99 -10.05
CA LEU A 101 5.93 16.43 -10.17
C LEU A 101 5.90 14.93 -9.86
N LEU A 102 6.90 14.17 -10.30
CA LEU A 102 7.02 12.74 -10.02
C LEU A 102 7.24 12.50 -8.53
N LEU A 103 8.17 13.22 -7.90
CA LEU A 103 8.49 13.06 -6.48
C LEU A 103 7.34 13.48 -5.58
N ASP A 104 6.68 14.61 -5.89
CA ASP A 104 5.51 15.11 -5.17
C ASP A 104 4.37 14.08 -5.27
N LYS A 105 4.05 13.59 -6.47
CA LYS A 105 2.97 12.61 -6.65
C LYS A 105 3.25 11.29 -5.94
N LEU A 106 4.48 10.78 -5.98
CA LEU A 106 4.88 9.54 -5.29
C LEU A 106 4.88 9.71 -3.77
N TYR A 107 5.19 10.91 -3.27
CA TYR A 107 5.12 11.26 -1.87
C TYR A 107 3.67 11.36 -1.39
N ASP A 108 2.80 12.04 -2.14
CA ASP A 108 1.37 12.18 -1.83
C ASP A 108 0.65 10.83 -1.81
N MET A 109 0.97 9.95 -2.77
CA MET A 109 0.49 8.55 -2.76
C MET A 109 1.07 7.73 -1.61
N GLY A 110 2.18 8.17 -1.03
CA GLY A 110 2.82 7.55 0.14
C GLY A 110 3.73 6.37 -0.15
N ILE A 111 4.14 6.20 -1.40
CA ILE A 111 5.07 5.15 -1.83
C ILE A 111 6.48 5.50 -1.36
N LEU A 112 6.88 6.77 -1.50
CA LEU A 112 8.15 7.29 -1.01
C LEU A 112 7.99 7.90 0.39
N SER A 113 9.06 7.81 1.19
CA SER A 113 9.11 8.45 2.51
C SER A 113 9.52 9.92 2.46
N SER A 114 10.33 10.30 1.47
CA SER A 114 10.86 11.64 1.25
C SER A 114 10.89 11.92 -0.25
N ALA A 115 10.54 13.15 -0.65
CA ALA A 115 10.49 13.62 -2.03
C ALA A 115 11.80 14.30 -2.50
N SER A 116 12.93 14.06 -1.82
CA SER A 116 14.16 14.87 -2.01
C SER A 116 15.06 14.44 -3.16
N LYS A 117 15.05 13.16 -3.56
CA LYS A 117 16.05 12.60 -4.48
C LYS A 117 15.42 11.63 -5.47
N LEU A 118 15.72 11.77 -6.76
CA LEU A 118 15.29 10.85 -7.82
C LEU A 118 15.80 9.41 -7.62
N SER A 119 16.97 9.23 -7.00
CA SER A 119 17.52 7.90 -6.66
C SER A 119 16.63 7.09 -5.72
N SER A 120 15.78 7.77 -4.93
CA SER A 120 14.80 7.09 -4.08
C SER A 120 13.77 6.33 -4.91
N VAL A 121 13.48 6.77 -6.14
CA VAL A 121 12.50 6.14 -7.03
C VAL A 121 12.98 4.75 -7.46
N GLU A 122 14.25 4.60 -7.79
CA GLU A 122 14.80 3.33 -8.29
C GLU A 122 14.79 2.22 -7.22
N ASN A 123 15.18 2.56 -5.99
CA ASN A 123 15.33 1.56 -4.94
C ASN A 123 14.05 1.37 -4.11
N ASN A 124 13.28 2.42 -3.85
CA ASN A 124 12.14 2.35 -2.94
C ASN A 124 10.79 2.10 -3.62
N VAL A 125 10.64 2.41 -4.91
CA VAL A 125 9.41 2.08 -5.65
C VAL A 125 9.39 0.59 -5.96
N THR A 126 8.79 -0.15 -5.03
CA THR A 126 8.68 -1.62 -5.05
C THR A 126 7.22 -2.03 -4.91
N VAL A 127 6.88 -3.25 -5.34
CA VAL A 127 5.52 -3.80 -5.16
C VAL A 127 5.13 -3.84 -3.67
N SER A 128 6.09 -4.09 -2.78
CA SER A 128 5.86 -4.05 -1.34
C SER A 128 5.54 -2.64 -0.83
N ALA A 129 6.00 -1.57 -1.49
CA ALA A 129 5.59 -0.21 -1.15
C ALA A 129 4.12 0.03 -1.49
N PHE A 130 3.65 -0.40 -2.66
CA PHE A 130 2.23 -0.36 -3.02
C PHE A 130 1.37 -1.23 -2.11
N ALA A 131 1.82 -2.46 -1.81
CA ALA A 131 1.10 -3.38 -0.94
C ALA A 131 0.91 -2.82 0.48
N ARG A 132 1.88 -2.05 1.01
CA ARG A 132 1.76 -1.37 2.30
C ARG A 132 0.73 -0.23 2.32
N ARG A 133 0.40 0.35 1.17
CA ARG A 133 -0.61 1.40 1.03
C ARG A 133 -2.03 0.87 0.84
N ARG A 134 -2.19 -0.46 0.75
CA ARG A 134 -3.52 -1.07 0.69
C ARG A 134 -4.27 -0.84 2.01
N LEU A 135 -5.57 -0.59 1.90
CA LEU A 135 -6.48 -0.33 3.01
C LEU A 135 -6.30 -1.29 4.21
N PRO A 136 -6.29 -2.63 4.05
CA PRO A 136 -6.11 -3.54 5.20
C PRO A 136 -4.78 -3.35 5.93
N VAL A 137 -3.69 -3.07 5.21
CA VAL A 137 -2.37 -2.87 5.82
C VAL A 137 -2.34 -1.55 6.58
N VAL A 138 -2.91 -0.49 6.00
CA VAL A 138 -3.04 0.81 6.65
C VAL A 138 -3.90 0.71 7.91
N MET A 139 -5.02 -0.02 7.88
CA MET A 139 -5.87 -0.25 9.05
C MET A 139 -5.13 -0.95 10.20
N THR A 140 -4.33 -1.97 9.90
CA THR A 140 -3.52 -2.65 10.94
C THR A 140 -2.45 -1.74 11.52
N ARG A 141 -1.87 -0.85 10.70
CA ARG A 141 -0.92 0.17 11.16
C ARG A 141 -1.58 1.22 12.06
N LEU A 142 -2.83 1.58 11.77
CA LEU A 142 -3.67 2.48 12.59
C LEU A 142 -4.30 1.80 13.82
N ARG A 143 -4.03 0.50 14.06
CA ARG A 143 -4.60 -0.29 15.15
C ARG A 143 -6.15 -0.36 15.14
N MET A 144 -6.78 -0.19 13.97
CA MET A 144 -8.22 -0.45 13.82
C MET A 144 -8.54 -1.95 13.77
N ALA A 145 -7.58 -2.75 13.31
CA ALA A 145 -7.64 -4.20 13.32
C ALA A 145 -6.31 -4.76 13.86
N GLU A 146 -6.37 -5.86 14.60
CA GLU A 146 -5.19 -6.49 15.20
C GLU A 146 -4.36 -7.26 14.16
N HIS A 147 -5.03 -7.88 13.19
CA HIS A 147 -4.42 -8.73 12.18
C HIS A 147 -4.85 -8.34 10.76
N LEU A 148 -3.97 -8.57 9.77
CA LEU A 148 -4.30 -8.29 8.36
C LEU A 148 -5.51 -9.08 7.88
N LYS A 149 -5.63 -10.35 8.29
CA LYS A 149 -6.76 -11.21 7.91
C LYS A 149 -8.09 -10.66 8.45
N ALA A 150 -8.11 -10.21 9.71
CA ALA A 150 -9.29 -9.58 10.31
C ALA A 150 -9.65 -8.27 9.59
N ALA A 151 -8.66 -7.46 9.24
CA ALA A 151 -8.88 -6.23 8.48
C ALA A 151 -9.56 -6.50 7.13
N VAL A 152 -9.08 -7.50 6.37
CA VAL A 152 -9.69 -7.89 5.09
C VAL A 152 -11.15 -8.29 5.27
N THR A 153 -11.47 -9.13 6.27
CA THR A 153 -12.85 -9.56 6.52
C THR A 153 -13.76 -8.40 6.93
N MET A 154 -13.26 -7.43 7.70
CA MET A 154 -14.04 -6.25 8.11
C MET A 154 -14.33 -5.31 6.94
N ILE A 155 -13.39 -5.20 5.99
CA ILE A 155 -13.58 -4.42 4.76
C ILE A 155 -14.59 -5.11 3.84
N GLU A 156 -14.45 -6.42 3.62
CA GLU A 156 -15.39 -7.19 2.77
C GLU A 156 -16.83 -7.17 3.30
N GLN A 157 -16.99 -7.08 4.63
CA GLN A 157 -18.30 -6.90 5.28
C GLN A 157 -18.86 -5.47 5.16
N GLY A 158 -18.07 -4.51 4.67
CA GLY A 158 -18.50 -3.11 4.51
C GLY A 158 -18.52 -2.30 5.82
N HIS A 159 -17.71 -2.66 6.81
CA HIS A 159 -17.65 -1.91 8.07
C HIS A 159 -16.76 -0.65 8.02
N VAL A 160 -15.99 -0.47 6.95
CA VAL A 160 -14.98 0.58 6.82
C VAL A 160 -15.38 1.56 5.73
N ARG A 161 -15.16 2.85 5.99
CA ARG A 161 -15.33 3.92 5.02
C ARG A 161 -14.09 4.80 4.95
N VAL A 162 -13.85 5.40 3.80
CA VAL A 162 -12.86 6.47 3.64
C VAL A 162 -13.64 7.72 3.28
N GLY A 163 -13.60 8.70 4.19
CA GLY A 163 -14.43 9.88 4.08
C GLY A 163 -15.92 9.58 4.15
N THR A 164 -16.64 9.83 3.05
CA THR A 164 -18.10 9.60 2.94
C THR A 164 -18.45 8.22 2.39
N GLU A 165 -17.55 7.57 1.65
CA GLU A 165 -17.83 6.35 0.90
C GLU A 165 -17.44 5.09 1.67
N VAL A 166 -18.36 4.12 1.74
CA VAL A 166 -18.10 2.79 2.30
C VAL A 166 -17.31 1.99 1.27
N ILE A 167 -16.17 1.42 1.68
CA ILE A 167 -15.30 0.66 0.79
C ILE A 167 -15.43 -0.82 1.13
N THR A 168 -15.74 -1.61 0.10
CA THR A 168 -15.81 -3.08 0.17
C THR A 168 -14.56 -3.75 -0.42
N ASP A 169 -13.78 -3.03 -1.22
CA ASP A 169 -12.60 -3.57 -1.91
C ASP A 169 -11.31 -3.48 -1.06
N PRO A 170 -10.70 -4.62 -0.66
CA PRO A 170 -9.44 -4.62 0.09
C PRO A 170 -8.21 -4.23 -0.76
N ALA A 171 -8.40 -4.04 -2.07
CA ALA A 171 -7.37 -3.56 -2.99
C ALA A 171 -7.30 -2.03 -3.07
N PHE A 172 -8.22 -1.32 -2.40
CA PHE A 172 -8.21 0.14 -2.36
C PHE A 172 -6.89 0.68 -1.78
N LEU A 173 -6.31 1.67 -2.46
CA LEU A 173 -5.03 2.27 -2.08
C LEU A 173 -5.27 3.60 -1.36
N VAL A 174 -4.85 3.66 -0.12
CA VAL A 174 -5.00 4.84 0.74
C VAL A 174 -3.80 5.76 0.51
N THR A 175 -4.03 7.02 0.15
CA THR A 175 -2.99 8.07 0.00
C THR A 175 -2.64 8.68 1.35
N ARG A 176 -1.54 9.44 1.44
CA ARG A 176 -1.14 10.05 2.73
C ARG A 176 -2.13 11.07 3.24
N SER A 177 -2.81 11.77 2.33
CA SER A 177 -3.86 12.73 2.68
C SER A 177 -5.06 12.07 3.38
N MET A 178 -5.30 10.79 3.12
CA MET A 178 -6.39 10.01 3.72
C MET A 178 -5.97 9.31 5.03
N GLU A 179 -4.68 9.35 5.37
CA GLU A 179 -4.20 8.86 6.66
C GLU A 179 -4.29 9.99 7.70
N PRO A 180 -4.81 9.72 8.91
CA PRO A 180 -4.71 10.69 9.98
C PRO A 180 -3.23 10.98 10.23
N SER A 181 -2.89 12.26 10.44
CA SER A 181 -1.49 12.64 10.65
C SER A 181 -0.92 11.89 11.86
N PRO A 182 0.40 11.58 11.90
CA PRO A 182 0.99 10.93 13.07
C PRO A 182 0.73 11.72 14.36
N ALA A 183 0.61 13.04 14.30
CA ALA A 183 0.24 13.88 15.44
C ALA A 183 -1.19 13.61 15.94
N GLU A 184 -2.16 13.43 15.04
CA GLU A 184 -3.55 13.10 15.38
C GLU A 184 -3.71 11.63 15.82
N ALA A 185 -2.97 10.71 15.18
CA ALA A 185 -2.96 9.30 15.54
C ALA A 185 -2.23 9.03 16.87
N CYS A 186 -1.13 9.74 17.16
CA CYS A 186 -0.34 9.59 18.38
C CYS A 186 -0.96 10.34 19.59
N ALA A 187 -1.60 11.50 19.36
CA ALA A 187 -2.37 12.19 20.39
C ALA A 187 -3.53 11.33 20.94
N SER A 188 -4.03 10.38 20.15
CA SER A 188 -5.18 9.54 20.51
C SER A 188 -4.90 8.44 21.54
N TRP A 189 -3.66 7.98 21.76
CA TRP A 189 -3.44 6.77 22.57
C TRP A 189 -2.66 6.96 23.87
N LEU A 190 -1.43 7.50 23.84
CA LEU A 190 -0.63 7.68 25.08
C LEU A 190 -0.93 9.01 25.77
N LEU A 191 -1.01 10.09 25.00
CA LEU A 191 -1.29 11.43 25.54
C LEU A 191 -2.72 11.52 26.06
N GLN A 192 -3.71 10.96 25.34
CA GLN A 192 -5.11 10.95 25.79
C GLN A 192 -5.36 10.11 27.05
N LYS A 193 -4.61 9.01 27.23
CA LYS A 193 -4.73 8.17 28.43
C LYS A 193 -4.09 8.83 29.66
N ALA A 194 -3.00 9.58 29.47
CA ALA A 194 -2.31 10.30 30.53
C ALA A 194 -2.96 11.65 30.89
N LEU A 195 -3.33 12.49 29.90
CA LEU A 195 -3.86 13.84 30.16
C LEU A 195 -5.32 13.86 30.61
N LYS A 196 -6.17 12.90 30.20
CA LYS A 196 -7.57 12.84 30.70
C LYS A 196 -7.68 12.53 32.19
N ALA A 197 -6.67 11.86 32.76
CA ALA A 197 -6.63 11.59 34.18
C ALA A 197 -6.33 12.85 35.02
N SER A 198 -5.67 13.87 34.43
CA SER A 198 -5.16 15.01 35.19
C SER A 198 -5.89 16.34 34.96
N PHE A 199 -6.55 16.58 33.80
CA PHE A 199 -7.25 17.84 33.54
C PHE A 199 -8.56 17.66 32.73
N PRO A 200 -9.68 17.29 33.39
CA PRO A 200 -10.96 17.03 32.71
C PRO A 200 -11.62 18.28 32.10
N SER A 201 -11.36 19.47 32.66
CA SER A 201 -12.08 20.71 32.32
C SER A 201 -11.42 21.59 31.25
N MET A 202 -10.19 21.29 30.84
CA MET A 202 -9.39 22.18 29.99
C MET A 202 -9.47 21.84 28.48
N PHE A 203 -9.91 20.63 28.13
CA PHE A 203 -10.12 20.26 26.74
C PHE A 203 -11.57 20.46 26.35
N LYS A 204 -11.93 21.71 26.03
CA LYS A 204 -12.97 21.95 25.02
C LYS A 204 -12.53 21.15 23.80
N GLU A 205 -13.33 20.16 23.40
CA GLU A 205 -13.10 19.39 22.18
C GLU A 205 -12.85 20.42 21.07
N ARG A 206 -11.60 20.53 20.61
CA ARG A 206 -11.37 21.27 19.37
C ARG A 206 -12.17 20.50 18.33
N PRO A 207 -13.08 21.17 17.61
CA PRO A 207 -13.86 20.50 16.58
C PRO A 207 -12.86 19.80 15.68
N ILE A 208 -13.08 18.50 15.46
CA ILE A 208 -12.28 17.70 14.55
C ILE A 208 -12.28 18.48 13.24
N ASN A 209 -11.13 19.08 12.92
CA ASN A 209 -11.05 20.00 11.80
C ASN A 209 -11.59 19.31 10.55
N SER A 210 -12.49 20.01 9.88
CA SER A 210 -13.18 19.63 8.65
C SER A 210 -12.21 19.23 7.54
N ARG A 211 -11.78 17.97 7.52
CA ARG A 211 -11.26 17.30 6.33
C ARG A 211 -11.89 15.92 6.23
N GLN A 212 -12.83 15.85 5.30
CA GLN A 212 -13.79 14.78 5.06
C GLN A 212 -13.20 13.45 4.55
N ASP A 213 -11.90 13.14 4.73
CA ASP A 213 -11.22 12.12 3.90
C ASP A 213 -10.49 11.00 4.68
N PHE A 214 -10.72 10.84 5.98
CA PHE A 214 -9.99 9.86 6.80
C PHE A 214 -10.63 8.46 6.80
N VAL A 215 -9.79 7.42 6.93
CA VAL A 215 -10.21 6.03 7.16
C VAL A 215 -10.92 5.92 8.51
N THR A 216 -12.22 5.60 8.52
CA THR A 216 -13.03 5.46 9.74
C THR A 216 -14.05 4.32 9.63
N TRP A 217 -14.74 3.99 10.74
CA TRP A 217 -15.84 3.03 10.71
C TRP A 217 -17.08 3.62 9.99
N ALA A 218 -17.76 2.78 9.22
CA ALA A 218 -19.02 3.12 8.58
C ALA A 218 -20.10 3.44 9.63
N PRO A 219 -21.03 4.37 9.33
CA PRO A 219 -22.19 4.60 10.19
C PRO A 219 -23.01 3.31 10.36
N GLY A 220 -23.51 3.05 11.57
CA GLY A 220 -24.26 1.82 11.87
C GLY A 220 -23.41 0.53 12.01
N SER A 221 -22.08 0.63 11.92
CA SER A 221 -21.21 -0.55 12.09
C SER A 221 -21.32 -1.14 13.49
N LYS A 222 -21.58 -2.46 13.56
CA LYS A 222 -21.59 -3.23 14.82
C LYS A 222 -20.24 -3.15 15.54
N ILE A 223 -19.14 -3.06 14.80
CA ILE A 223 -17.79 -2.93 15.35
C ILE A 223 -17.64 -1.57 16.06
N LYS A 224 -18.10 -0.49 15.42
CA LYS A 224 -18.10 0.85 16.03
C LYS A 224 -18.92 0.84 17.33
N ARG A 225 -20.11 0.25 17.29
CA ARG A 225 -20.99 0.10 18.48
C ARG A 225 -20.30 -0.66 19.61
N ASN A 226 -19.65 -1.79 19.31
CA ASN A 226 -18.90 -2.57 20.31
C ASN A 226 -17.75 -1.76 20.92
N ILE A 227 -17.01 -1.01 20.10
CA ILE A 227 -15.93 -0.13 20.59
C ILE A 227 -16.49 0.98 21.49
N MET A 228 -17.61 1.61 21.13
CA MET A 228 -18.23 2.67 21.93
C MET A 228 -18.81 2.13 23.24
N LYS A 229 -19.43 0.95 23.21
CA LYS A 229 -19.91 0.24 24.39
C LYS A 229 -18.77 -0.10 25.35
N TYR A 230 -17.65 -0.62 24.84
CA TYR A 230 -16.46 -0.90 25.65
C TYR A 230 -15.85 0.35 26.29
N ARG A 231 -16.06 1.53 25.69
CA ARG A 231 -15.57 2.82 26.19
C ARG A 231 -16.57 3.54 27.10
N ASP A 232 -17.74 2.94 27.37
CA ASP A 232 -18.87 3.56 28.09
C ASP A 232 -19.30 4.92 27.49
N LYS A 233 -19.24 5.03 26.16
CA LYS A 233 -19.60 6.24 25.39
C LYS A 233 -20.68 5.98 24.33
N LEU A 234 -21.39 4.87 24.46
CA LEU A 234 -22.47 4.58 23.53
C LEU A 234 -23.63 5.52 23.86
N ASP A 235 -24.01 6.35 22.89
CA ASP A 235 -25.15 7.23 23.01
C ASP A 235 -26.43 6.47 22.63
N ASP A 236 -27.47 6.55 23.45
CA ASP A 236 -28.70 5.75 23.32
C ASP A 236 -29.49 6.13 22.05
N PHE A 237 -29.25 7.32 21.49
CA PHE A 237 -29.86 7.76 20.23
C PHE A 237 -29.35 7.02 18.99
N GLU A 238 -28.18 6.37 19.00
CA GLU A 238 -27.68 5.54 17.88
C GLU A 238 -28.30 4.10 17.85
N LEU A 239 -29.23 3.80 18.75
CA LEU A 239 -29.91 2.49 18.85
C LEU A 239 -31.30 2.42 18.19
N LEU A 240 -31.90 3.57 17.85
CA LEU A 240 -33.18 3.71 17.15
C LEU A 240 -32.98 3.75 15.62
#